data_AF-A0A7Y3BF15-F1
#
_entry.id   AF-A0A7Y3BF15-F1
#
_cell.length_a   1.000
_cell.length_b   1.000
_cell.length_c   1.000
_cell.angle_alpha   90.00
_cell.angle_beta   90.00
_cell.angle_gamma   90.00
#
_symmetry.space_group_name_H-M   'P 1'
#
loop_
_entity.id
_entity.type
_entity.pdbx_description
1 polymer ?
#
loop_
_entity_poly.entity_id
_entity_poly.type
_entity_poly.pdbx_seq_one_letter_code
_entity_poly.pdbx_strand_id
1 'polypeptide(L)' 'MRVFLLAGELSGDKLGGALLEGLNSLVPDLQVYGVGGPLMQAQGMESLFP' A
#
# COMPACT_ATOMS: atom_id res chain seq x y z
N MET A 1 -10.70 -0.64 7.99
CA MET A 1 -9.95 -1.92 8.08
C MET A 1 -8.46 -1.59 8.21
N ARG A 2 -7.65 -2.43 8.86
CA ARG A 2 -6.20 -2.22 8.96
C ARG A 2 -5.45 -3.33 8.24
N VAL A 3 -4.55 -2.96 7.33
CA VAL A 3 -3.76 -3.89 6.53
C VAL A 3 -2.28 -3.58 6.74
N PHE A 4 -1.47 -4.62 6.89
CA PHE A 4 -0.03 -4.52 6.87
C PHE A 4 0.50 -5.19 5.59
N LEU A 5 1.26 -4.47 4.77
CA LEU A 5 1.71 -4.93 3.46
C LEU A 5 3.22 -4.72 3.30
N LEU A 6 3.90 -5.70 2.71
CA LEU A 6 5.34 -5.66 2.46
C LEU A 6 5.65 -5.89 0.98
N ALA A 7 6.42 -4.99 0.39
CA ALA A 7 7.00 -5.11 -0.96
C ALA A 7 8.51 -4.81 -0.88
N GLY A 8 9.34 -5.78 -1.28
CA GLY A 8 10.81 -5.66 -1.27
C GLY A 8 11.43 -5.28 -2.62
N GLU A 9 10.63 -5.13 -3.67
CA GLU A 9 11.08 -4.84 -5.03
C GLU A 9 10.04 -4.00 -5.81
N LEU A 10 10.47 -3.38 -6.92
CA LEU A 10 9.64 -2.47 -7.73
C LEU A 10 8.38 -3.14 -8.31
N SER A 11 8.45 -4.43 -8.65
CA SER A 11 7.29 -5.23 -9.07
C SER A 11 6.26 -5.35 -7.95
N GLY A 12 6.72 -5.58 -6.72
CA GLY A 12 5.88 -5.62 -5.53
C GLY A 12 5.18 -4.29 -5.27
N ASP A 13 5.88 -3.16 -5.43
CA ASP A 13 5.28 -1.82 -5.30
C ASP A 13 4.17 -1.57 -6.33
N LYS A 14 4.38 -1.99 -7.58
CA LYS A 14 3.34 -1.90 -8.63
C LYS A 14 2.09 -2.71 -8.29
N LEU A 15 2.26 -3.97 -7.89
CA LEU A 15 1.15 -4.84 -7.54
C LEU A 15 0.44 -4.35 -6.27
N GLY A 16 1.21 -3.91 -5.27
CA GLY A 16 0.69 -3.34 -4.04
C GLY A 16 -0.10 -2.05 -4.30
N GLY A 17 0.41 -1.14 -5.12
CA GLY A 17 -0.29 0.09 -5.50
C GLY A 17 -1.66 -0.20 -6.14
N ALA A 18 -1.72 -1.10 -7.13
CA ALA A 18 -2.98 -1.48 -7.77
C ALA A 18 -3.96 -2.17 -6.80
N LEU A 19 -3.46 -3.00 -5.89
CA LEU A 19 -4.26 -3.61 -4.83
C LEU A 19 -4.86 -2.54 -3.90
N LEU A 20 -4.05 -1.58 -3.44
CA LEU A 20 -4.49 -0.54 -2.53
C LEU A 20 -5.48 0.42 -3.18
N GLU A 21 -5.29 0.76 -4.46
CA GLU A 21 -6.26 1.52 -5.24
C GLU A 21 -7.64 0.84 -5.25
N GLY A 22 -7.66 -0.47 -5.55
CA GLY A 22 -8.89 -1.26 -5.52
C GLY A 22 -9.51 -1.31 -4.11
N LEU A 23 -8.71 -1.53 -3.07
CA LEU A 23 -9.20 -1.58 -1.69
C LEU A 23 -9.74 -0.24 -1.21
N ASN A 24 -9.10 0.89 -1.56
CA ASN A 24 -9.57 2.23 -1.23
C ASN A 24 -10.95 2.51 -1.82
N SER A 25 -11.26 1.97 -3.01
CA SER A 25 -12.60 2.10 -3.61
C SER A 25 -13.70 1.35 -2.84
N LEU A 26 -13.33 0.33 -2.06
CA LEU A 26 -14.27 -0.53 -1.33
C LEU A 26 -14.34 -0.20 0.17
N VAL A 27 -13.27 0.36 0.73
CA VAL A 27 -13.12 0.64 2.16
C VAL A 27 -12.63 2.08 2.33
N PRO A 28 -13.56 3.05 2.53
CA PRO A 28 -13.22 4.48 2.59
C PRO A 28 -12.21 4.87 3.68
N ASP A 29 -12.12 4.10 4.76
CA ASP A 29 -11.20 4.32 5.89
C ASP A 29 -10.15 3.18 6.00
N LEU A 30 -9.57 2.81 4.87
CA LEU A 30 -8.47 1.85 4.84
C LEU A 30 -7.22 2.48 5.48
N GLN A 31 -6.63 1.79 6.44
CA GLN A 31 -5.34 2.16 7.03
C GLN A 31 -4.30 1.13 6.63
N VAL A 32 -3.23 1.58 5.98
CA VAL A 32 -2.20 0.70 5.42
C VAL A 32 -0.85 1.07 6.00
N TYR A 33 -0.15 0.07 6.54
CA TYR A 33 1.18 0.20 7.13
C TYR A 33 2.12 -0.87 6.55
N GLY A 34 3.43 -0.65 6.61
CA GLY A 34 4.41 -1.72 6.34
C GLY A 34 5.65 -1.25 5.58
N VAL A 35 6.06 -1.99 4.55
CA VAL A 35 7.22 -1.64 3.70
C VAL A 35 6.72 -1.55 2.26
N GLY A 36 6.78 -0.37 1.67
CA GLY A 36 6.21 -0.12 0.35
C GLY A 36 6.90 1.01 -0.39
N GLY A 37 6.94 0.90 -1.71
CA GLY A 37 7.53 1.91 -2.57
C GLY A 37 6.58 3.08 -2.85
N PRO A 38 6.97 3.95 -3.81
CA PRO A 38 6.21 5.17 -4.13
C PRO A 38 4.77 4.92 -4.58
N LEU A 39 4.47 3.82 -5.26
CA LEU A 39 3.12 3.54 -5.77
C LEU A 39 2.17 3.14 -4.64
N MET A 40 2.65 2.35 -3.68
CA MET A 40 1.88 2.02 -2.48
C MET A 40 1.68 3.25 -1.59
N GLN A 41 2.73 4.06 -1.40
CA GLN A 41 2.63 5.32 -0.63
C GLN A 41 1.66 6.32 -1.28
N ALA A 42 1.59 6.38 -2.62
CA ALA A 42 0.62 7.22 -3.32
C ALA A 42 -0.85 6.84 -3.03
N GLN A 43 -1.11 5.62 -2.58
CA GLN A 43 -2.43 5.13 -2.17
C GLN A 43 -2.70 5.34 -0.66
N GLY A 44 -1.87 6.12 0.03
CA GLY A 44 -2.05 6.44 1.44
C GLY A 44 -1.41 5.44 2.41
N MET A 45 -0.53 4.57 1.92
CA MET A 45 0.27 3.71 2.81
C MET A 45 1.33 4.51 3.57
N GLU A 46 1.42 4.24 4.87
CA GLU A 46 2.54 4.63 5.71
C GLU A 46 3.65 3.56 5.67
N SER A 47 4.73 3.84 4.93
CA SER A 47 5.93 2.98 4.95
C SER A 47 6.75 3.26 6.22
N LEU A 48 7.05 2.20 6.97
CA LEU A 48 7.73 2.25 8.28
C LEU A 48 9.26 2.17 8.17
N PHE A 49 9.77 2.01 6.95
CA PHE A 49 11.19 2.01 6.63
C PHE A 49 11.38 2.87 5.37
N PRO A 50 12.57 3.46 5.15
CA PRO A 50 12.90 3.81 3.77
C PRO A 50 12.75 2.60 2.85
#